data_AF-A0A1F9SCP9-F1
#
_entry.id   AF-A0A1F9SCP9-F1
#
_cell.length_a   1.000
_cell.length_b   1.000
_cell.length_c   1.000
_cell.angle_alpha   90.00
_cell.angle_beta   90.00
_cell.angle_gamma   90.00
#
_symmetry.space_group_name_H-M   'P 1'
#
loop_
_entity.id
_entity.type
_entity.pdbx_description
1 polymer ?
#
loop_
_entity_poly.entity_id
_entity_poly.type
_entity_poly.pdbx_seq_one_letter_code
_entity_poly.pdbx_strand_id
1 'polypeptide(L)'
;MLRPALLTLLLLPLAAPPARAGQGELTAEEFLSSLPALLDTAPEPPEVSEADVVELEEGDPETYIFVRGAKAHPPAPVNLGGDGSLSLYRPASGERVTAVYRGKDGAYAQAGIAKINRLLRCSRTGKETDISVKLLEIMDAVEDAAGKGGLTVLSGYRTPRYNKTLPGAARWSLHMLGWAVDIRVPGRTPAEVAELAGRLNSGGVGYYPAAAFVHLDSGRPRRWEAKPPRRKPSSPKK
;
A
#
# COMPACT_ATOMS: atom_id res chain seq x y z
N MET A 1 -11.00 34.30 -49.82
CA MET A 1 -9.96 34.51 -48.79
C MET A 1 -10.56 34.17 -47.43
N LEU A 2 -9.73 33.60 -46.54
CA LEU A 2 -10.02 33.10 -45.18
C LEU A 2 -10.68 31.70 -45.06
N ARG A 3 -9.96 30.85 -44.34
CA ARG A 3 -10.32 29.52 -43.81
C ARG A 3 -11.40 29.65 -42.71
N PRO A 4 -12.19 28.61 -42.44
CA PRO A 4 -12.67 28.34 -41.09
C PRO A 4 -11.89 27.17 -40.47
N ALA A 5 -11.42 27.41 -39.25
CA ALA A 5 -10.72 26.48 -38.40
C ALA A 5 -11.68 25.46 -37.78
N LEU A 6 -11.18 24.24 -37.68
CA LEU A 6 -11.74 23.11 -36.95
C LEU A 6 -11.26 23.19 -35.50
N LEU A 7 -12.16 23.21 -34.51
CA LEU A 7 -12.02 22.40 -33.29
C LEU A 7 -13.28 22.50 -32.43
N THR A 8 -14.05 21.42 -32.38
CA THR A 8 -14.93 21.14 -31.24
C THR A 8 -14.83 19.65 -30.96
N LEU A 9 -14.29 19.36 -29.77
CA LEU A 9 -14.05 18.03 -29.25
C LEU A 9 -15.41 17.37 -28.97
N LEU A 10 -15.75 16.33 -29.73
CA LEU A 10 -16.90 15.46 -29.43
C LEU A 10 -16.38 14.07 -29.08
N LEU A 11 -16.64 13.64 -27.84
CA LEU A 11 -16.60 12.23 -27.45
C LEU A 11 -17.67 11.46 -28.23
N LEU A 12 -17.30 10.29 -28.77
CA LEU A 12 -18.20 9.18 -29.11
C LEU A 12 -17.38 7.88 -29.23
N PRO A 13 -18.02 6.71 -29.12
CA PRO A 13 -17.68 5.65 -28.20
C PRO A 13 -16.65 4.69 -28.78
N LEU A 14 -15.85 4.08 -27.91
CA LEU A 14 -15.02 2.95 -28.28
C LEU A 14 -15.96 1.77 -28.61
N ALA A 15 -16.20 1.54 -29.90
CA ALA A 15 -16.84 0.32 -30.35
C ALA A 15 -15.89 -0.83 -30.05
N ALA A 16 -16.24 -1.65 -29.07
CA ALA A 16 -15.62 -2.96 -28.91
C ALA A 16 -15.85 -3.76 -30.19
N PRO A 17 -14.82 -4.37 -30.79
CA PRO A 17 -15.03 -5.31 -31.88
C PRO A 17 -15.90 -6.47 -31.38
N PRO A 18 -16.75 -7.08 -32.23
CA PRO A 18 -17.54 -8.22 -31.82
C PRO A 18 -16.61 -9.33 -31.32
N ALA A 19 -16.86 -9.80 -30.10
CA ALA A 19 -16.21 -10.97 -29.56
C ALA A 19 -16.54 -12.16 -30.46
N ARG A 20 -15.59 -12.55 -31.30
CA ARG A 20 -15.61 -13.86 -31.95
C ARG A 20 -15.35 -14.88 -30.86
N ALA A 21 -16.39 -15.64 -30.51
CA ALA A 21 -16.25 -16.86 -29.76
C ALA A 21 -15.36 -17.82 -30.56
N GLY A 22 -14.15 -18.05 -30.07
CA GLY A 22 -13.19 -19.01 -30.60
C GLY A 22 -12.19 -19.31 -29.50
N GLN A 23 -12.48 -20.33 -28.71
CA GLN A 23 -11.49 -20.95 -27.83
C GLN A 23 -10.44 -21.60 -28.73
N GLY A 24 -9.24 -21.04 -28.74
CA GLY A 24 -8.04 -21.68 -29.26
C GLY A 24 -6.92 -21.36 -28.29
N GLU A 25 -6.37 -22.38 -27.62
CA GLU A 25 -5.08 -22.23 -26.94
C GLU A 25 -4.06 -21.84 -28.00
N LEU A 26 -3.50 -20.63 -27.89
CA LEU A 26 -2.37 -20.24 -28.71
C LEU A 26 -1.22 -21.19 -28.42
N THR A 27 -0.70 -21.82 -29.47
CA THR A 27 0.50 -22.63 -29.33
C THR A 27 1.68 -21.74 -28.96
N ALA A 28 2.70 -22.32 -28.32
CA ALA A 28 3.92 -21.58 -27.99
C ALA A 28 4.58 -20.99 -29.26
N GLU A 29 4.43 -21.65 -30.41
CA GLU A 29 4.99 -21.21 -31.68
C GLU A 29 4.22 -20.04 -32.30
N GLU A 30 2.89 -20.04 -32.21
CA GLU A 30 2.04 -18.90 -32.61
C GLU A 30 2.31 -17.68 -31.70
N PHE A 31 2.49 -17.91 -30.40
CA PHE A 31 2.88 -16.85 -29.47
C PHE A 31 4.25 -16.26 -29.84
N LEU A 32 5.28 -17.11 -30.02
CA LEU A 32 6.64 -16.67 -30.35
C LEU A 32 6.72 -15.97 -31.71
N SER A 33 5.95 -16.41 -32.70
CA SER A 33 5.90 -15.76 -34.02
C SER A 33 5.17 -14.42 -34.01
N SER A 34 4.28 -14.18 -33.05
CA SER A 34 3.60 -12.89 -32.85
C SER A 34 4.42 -11.87 -32.06
N LEU A 35 5.49 -12.29 -31.36
CA LEU A 35 6.30 -11.43 -30.50
C LEU A 35 6.88 -10.19 -31.19
N PRO A 36 7.40 -10.25 -32.43
CA PRO A 36 7.96 -9.06 -33.09
C PRO A 36 6.92 -7.94 -33.25
N ALA A 37 5.72 -8.28 -33.72
CA ALA A 37 4.62 -7.32 -33.86
C ALA A 37 4.13 -6.78 -32.50
N LEU A 38 4.24 -7.58 -31.45
CA LEU A 38 3.88 -7.19 -30.09
C LEU A 38 4.92 -6.25 -29.46
N LEU A 39 6.21 -6.42 -29.80
CA LEU A 39 7.30 -5.55 -29.38
C LEU A 39 7.29 -4.22 -30.13
N ASP A 40 6.91 -4.22 -31.41
CA ASP A 40 6.79 -3.00 -32.23
C ASP A 40 5.61 -2.11 -31.80
N THR A 41 4.64 -2.68 -31.10
CA THR A 41 3.47 -1.97 -30.55
C THR A 41 3.55 -1.74 -29.05
N ALA A 42 4.61 -2.26 -28.40
CA ALA A 42 4.84 -2.03 -26.99
C ALA A 42 5.16 -0.56 -26.75
N PRO A 43 4.50 0.12 -25.79
CA PRO A 43 4.88 1.47 -25.42
C PRO A 43 6.34 1.48 -25.00
N GLU A 44 7.09 2.51 -25.37
CA GLU A 44 8.48 2.61 -24.95
C GLU A 44 8.56 2.48 -23.42
N PRO A 45 9.48 1.64 -22.91
CA PRO A 45 9.64 1.51 -21.48
C PRO A 45 9.99 2.89 -20.90
N PRO A 46 9.43 3.25 -19.73
CA PRO A 46 9.75 4.52 -19.11
C PRO A 46 11.26 4.63 -18.92
N GLU A 47 11.83 5.84 -19.06
CA GLU A 47 13.24 6.09 -18.76
C GLU A 47 13.58 5.55 -17.36
N VAL A 48 14.45 4.54 -17.30
CA VAL A 48 14.88 3.91 -16.06
C VAL A 48 16.14 4.63 -15.59
N SER A 49 16.10 5.27 -14.43
CA SER A 49 17.28 5.97 -13.90
C SER A 49 18.34 4.98 -13.41
N GLU A 50 19.61 5.37 -13.36
CA GLU A 50 20.66 4.54 -12.76
C GLU A 50 20.34 4.16 -11.31
N ALA A 51 19.61 4.99 -10.56
CA ALA A 51 19.15 4.67 -9.22
C ALA A 51 18.08 3.57 -9.20
N ASP A 52 17.24 3.48 -10.24
CA ASP A 52 16.27 2.41 -10.41
C ASP A 52 16.96 1.10 -10.83
N VAL A 53 18.01 1.19 -11.65
CA VAL A 53 18.86 0.06 -12.04
C VAL A 53 19.66 -0.47 -10.84
N VAL A 54 20.23 0.40 -10.02
CA VAL A 54 20.96 -0.01 -8.79
C VAL A 54 20.02 -0.65 -7.76
N GLU A 55 18.79 -0.15 -7.60
CA GLU A 55 17.79 -0.84 -6.76
C GLU A 55 17.38 -2.22 -7.29
N LEU A 56 17.42 -2.38 -8.62
CA LEU A 56 17.14 -3.62 -9.33
C LEU A 56 18.28 -4.64 -9.18
N GLU A 57 19.51 -4.20 -9.37
CA GLU A 57 20.72 -5.02 -9.31
C GLU A 57 21.09 -5.44 -7.87
N GLU A 58 20.79 -4.60 -6.87
CA GLU A 58 20.90 -4.97 -5.44
C GLU A 58 19.64 -5.71 -4.93
N GLY A 59 18.60 -5.80 -5.74
CA GLY A 59 17.29 -6.37 -5.43
C GLY A 59 17.22 -7.89 -5.61
N ASP A 60 16.26 -8.53 -4.93
CA ASP A 60 15.87 -9.91 -5.27
C ASP A 60 14.89 -9.80 -6.45
N PRO A 61 15.15 -10.41 -7.62
CA PRO A 61 14.29 -10.27 -8.81
C PRO A 61 12.84 -10.66 -8.54
N GLU A 62 12.59 -11.65 -7.68
CA GLU A 62 11.22 -11.98 -7.28
C GLU A 62 10.60 -10.83 -6.46
N THR A 63 11.39 -10.15 -5.61
CA THR A 63 11.00 -8.92 -4.89
C THR A 63 10.63 -7.80 -5.83
N TYR A 64 11.42 -7.58 -6.87
CA TYR A 64 11.09 -6.62 -7.90
C TYR A 64 9.80 -6.99 -8.65
N ILE A 65 9.66 -8.25 -9.07
CA ILE A 65 8.46 -8.76 -9.74
C ILE A 65 7.23 -8.65 -8.84
N PHE A 66 7.34 -8.83 -7.53
CA PHE A 66 6.21 -8.60 -6.63
C PHE A 66 5.79 -7.13 -6.55
N VAL A 67 6.76 -6.21 -6.53
CA VAL A 67 6.48 -4.77 -6.43
C VAL A 67 6.01 -4.20 -7.77
N ARG A 68 6.54 -4.69 -8.90
CA ARG A 68 6.30 -4.14 -10.26
C ARG A 68 5.40 -5.01 -11.15
N GLY A 69 5.29 -6.30 -10.87
CA GLY A 69 4.48 -7.25 -11.65
C GLY A 69 3.02 -6.85 -11.59
N ALA A 70 2.49 -6.46 -12.75
CA ALA A 70 1.10 -6.06 -12.99
C ALA A 70 0.55 -5.13 -11.92
N LYS A 71 1.06 -3.88 -11.85
CA LYS A 71 0.57 -2.75 -11.03
C LYS A 71 -0.38 -3.23 -9.95
N ALA A 72 0.14 -3.70 -8.81
CA ALA A 72 -0.69 -4.11 -7.69
C ALA A 72 -1.74 -3.00 -7.50
N HIS A 73 -2.98 -3.26 -7.89
CA HIS A 73 -3.98 -2.21 -7.90
C HIS A 73 -4.28 -1.94 -6.43
N PRO A 74 -4.12 -0.69 -5.96
CA PRO A 74 -4.44 -0.37 -4.59
C PRO A 74 -5.86 -0.88 -4.33
N PRO A 75 -6.09 -1.62 -3.23
CA PRO A 75 -7.42 -2.08 -2.87
C PRO A 75 -8.40 -0.91 -2.94
N ALA A 76 -9.54 -1.15 -3.59
CA ALA A 76 -10.55 -0.11 -3.78
C ALA A 76 -10.94 0.50 -2.42
N PRO A 77 -11.17 1.82 -2.35
CA PRO A 77 -11.70 2.43 -1.15
C PRO A 77 -13.00 1.78 -0.71
N VAL A 78 -13.23 1.71 0.59
CA VAL A 78 -14.39 1.05 1.21
C VAL A 78 -15.31 2.03 1.92
N ASN A 79 -14.86 3.28 2.15
CA ASN A 79 -15.61 4.34 2.82
C ASN A 79 -16.23 3.88 4.15
N LEU A 80 -15.41 3.70 5.18
CA LEU A 80 -15.84 3.23 6.52
C LEU A 80 -16.55 4.30 7.35
N GLY A 81 -16.97 5.42 6.76
CA GLY A 81 -17.33 6.61 7.52
C GLY A 81 -16.10 7.31 8.08
N GLY A 82 -16.22 7.98 9.22
CA GLY A 82 -15.17 8.85 9.78
C GLY A 82 -15.29 10.29 9.29
N ASP A 83 -14.43 11.16 9.82
CA ASP A 83 -14.43 12.59 9.48
C ASP A 83 -13.52 12.96 8.29
N GLY A 84 -12.82 11.97 7.72
CA GLY A 84 -11.94 12.17 6.56
C GLY A 84 -10.65 12.90 6.92
N SER A 85 -10.29 12.97 8.20
CA SER A 85 -9.07 13.57 8.72
C SER A 85 -8.26 12.54 9.50
N LEU A 86 -6.94 12.66 9.45
CA LEU A 86 -6.01 11.84 10.22
C LEU A 86 -5.05 12.71 11.00
N SER A 87 -4.86 12.43 12.28
CA SER A 87 -3.80 13.03 13.10
C SER A 87 -2.74 11.99 13.41
N LEU A 88 -1.53 12.21 12.88
CA LEU A 88 -0.45 11.24 12.90
C LEU A 88 0.79 11.83 13.56
N TYR A 89 1.46 11.02 14.37
CA TYR A 89 2.74 11.33 14.99
C TYR A 89 3.75 10.23 14.72
N ARG A 90 4.95 10.58 14.26
CA ARG A 90 6.06 9.62 14.05
C ARG A 90 7.17 9.86 15.08
N PRO A 91 7.34 9.00 16.09
CA PRO A 91 8.34 9.20 17.14
C PRO A 91 9.78 9.24 16.63
N ALA A 92 10.09 8.45 15.59
CA ALA A 92 11.45 8.33 15.07
C ALA A 92 12.00 9.64 14.46
N SER A 93 11.12 10.49 13.92
CA SER A 93 11.50 11.78 13.33
C SER A 93 10.94 13.00 14.07
N GLY A 94 10.04 12.79 15.03
CA GLY A 94 9.31 13.87 15.72
C GLY A 94 8.22 14.53 14.87
N GLU A 95 8.01 14.09 13.62
CA GLU A 95 7.05 14.70 12.71
C GLU A 95 5.60 14.47 13.19
N ARG A 96 4.77 15.52 13.03
CA ARG A 96 3.33 15.49 13.26
C ARG A 96 2.61 16.02 12.03
N VAL A 97 1.52 15.36 11.66
CA VAL A 97 0.64 15.78 10.57
C VAL A 97 -0.80 15.65 11.03
N THR A 98 -1.59 16.70 10.81
CA THR A 98 -3.05 16.60 10.78
C THR A 98 -3.47 16.99 9.37
N ALA A 99 -4.15 16.09 8.67
CA ALA A 99 -4.50 16.28 7.27
C ALA A 99 -5.88 15.70 6.96
N VAL A 100 -6.70 16.50 6.28
CA VAL A 100 -7.94 16.06 5.66
C VAL A 100 -7.60 15.35 4.36
N TYR A 101 -7.82 14.04 4.29
CA TYR A 101 -7.59 13.23 3.09
C TYR A 101 -8.88 13.02 2.29
N ARG A 102 -10.05 13.25 2.90
CA ARG A 102 -11.37 13.11 2.26
C ARG A 102 -12.32 14.20 2.73
N GLY A 103 -12.96 14.89 1.79
CA GLY A 103 -13.98 15.89 2.05
C GLY A 103 -15.33 15.27 2.43
N LYS A 104 -16.25 16.11 2.94
CA LYS A 104 -17.62 15.70 3.29
C LYS A 104 -18.45 15.26 2.07
N ASP A 105 -18.08 15.75 0.89
CA ASP A 105 -18.61 15.35 -0.41
C ASP A 105 -18.08 13.99 -0.90
N GLY A 106 -17.16 13.37 -0.13
CA GLY A 106 -16.51 12.12 -0.47
C GLY A 106 -15.30 12.28 -1.41
N ALA A 107 -14.96 13.50 -1.84
CA ALA A 107 -13.82 13.73 -2.73
C ALA A 107 -12.50 13.58 -1.96
N TYR A 108 -11.53 12.88 -2.57
CA TYR A 108 -10.21 12.72 -1.98
C TYR A 108 -9.33 13.95 -2.17
N ALA A 109 -8.89 14.53 -1.06
CA ALA A 109 -8.06 15.72 -1.03
C ALA A 109 -6.58 15.35 -1.22
N GLN A 110 -6.11 15.45 -2.47
CA GLN A 110 -4.75 15.05 -2.86
C GLN A 110 -3.65 15.73 -2.04
N ALA A 111 -3.83 17.00 -1.69
CA ALA A 111 -2.88 17.73 -0.84
C ALA A 111 -2.77 17.14 0.58
N GLY A 112 -3.87 16.62 1.14
CA GLY A 112 -3.86 15.93 2.43
C GLY A 112 -3.22 14.56 2.34
N ILE A 113 -3.55 13.80 1.29
CA ILE A 113 -2.93 12.50 0.99
C ILE A 113 -1.42 12.65 0.83
N ALA A 114 -0.94 13.65 0.11
CA ALA A 114 0.50 13.89 -0.06
C ALA A 114 1.23 14.13 1.28
N LYS A 115 0.61 14.87 2.21
CA LYS A 115 1.18 15.06 3.57
C LYS A 115 1.27 13.73 4.33
N ILE A 116 0.26 12.88 4.20
CA ILE A 116 0.23 11.56 4.83
C ILE A 116 1.25 10.62 4.18
N ASN A 117 1.34 10.58 2.85
CA ASN A 117 2.35 9.82 2.10
C ASN A 117 3.76 10.17 2.57
N ARG A 118 4.05 11.47 2.66
CA ARG A 118 5.34 11.95 3.19
C ARG A 118 5.57 11.46 4.61
N LEU A 119 4.61 11.59 5.53
CA LEU A 119 4.79 11.09 6.89
C LEU A 119 5.00 9.56 6.89
N LEU A 120 4.30 8.82 6.04
CA LEU A 120 4.34 7.35 5.95
C LEU A 120 5.51 6.81 5.12
N ARG A 121 6.37 7.67 4.56
CA ARG A 121 7.55 7.29 3.77
C ARG A 121 8.48 6.32 4.48
N CYS A 122 9.36 5.69 3.70
CA CYS A 122 10.36 4.79 4.24
C CYS A 122 11.32 5.54 5.17
N SER A 123 11.35 5.15 6.45
CA SER A 123 12.18 5.82 7.46
C SER A 123 13.67 5.71 7.20
N ARG A 124 14.10 4.68 6.45
CA ARG A 124 15.53 4.43 6.18
C ARG A 124 16.04 5.17 4.95
N THR A 125 15.24 5.30 3.91
CA THR A 125 15.67 5.87 2.62
C THR A 125 15.02 7.22 2.31
N GLY A 126 13.95 7.59 3.03
CA GLY A 126 13.14 8.77 2.71
C GLY A 126 12.22 8.59 1.49
N LYS A 127 12.29 7.46 0.78
CA LYS A 127 11.45 7.21 -0.40
C LYS A 127 9.97 7.20 -0.03
N GLU A 128 9.19 7.94 -0.79
CA GLU A 128 7.73 8.02 -0.70
C GLU A 128 7.09 7.03 -1.67
N THR A 129 5.82 6.69 -1.41
CA THR A 129 4.97 5.92 -2.30
C THR A 129 3.53 6.40 -2.13
N ASP A 130 2.67 6.06 -3.07
CA ASP A 130 1.24 6.25 -2.90
C ASP A 130 0.71 5.29 -1.83
N ILE A 131 0.19 5.85 -0.74
CA ILE A 131 -0.46 5.07 0.31
C ILE A 131 -1.88 4.74 -0.14
N SER A 132 -2.29 3.49 0.08
CA SER A 132 -3.64 3.02 -0.24
C SER A 132 -4.69 3.87 0.46
N VAL A 133 -5.62 4.45 -0.30
CA VAL A 133 -6.76 5.20 0.25
C VAL A 133 -7.59 4.34 1.21
N LYS A 134 -7.78 3.06 0.89
CA LYS A 134 -8.42 2.10 1.79
C LYS A 134 -7.68 1.97 3.12
N LEU A 135 -6.35 2.04 3.13
CA LEU A 135 -5.58 2.06 4.39
C LEU A 135 -5.87 3.33 5.20
N LEU A 136 -5.96 4.48 4.55
CA LEU A 136 -6.29 5.75 5.21
C LEU A 136 -7.67 5.68 5.87
N GLU A 137 -8.66 5.10 5.18
CA GLU A 137 -10.01 4.91 5.72
C GLU A 137 -10.04 3.94 6.91
N ILE A 138 -9.23 2.88 6.89
CA ILE A 138 -9.06 1.97 8.03
C ILE A 138 -8.42 2.71 9.22
N MET A 139 -7.38 3.51 8.97
CA MET A 139 -6.72 4.30 10.01
C MET A 139 -7.67 5.32 10.65
N ASP A 140 -8.44 6.03 9.84
CA ASP A 140 -9.42 7.04 10.26
C ASP A 140 -10.50 6.40 11.15
N ALA A 141 -11.10 5.30 10.68
CA ALA A 141 -12.09 4.56 11.46
C ALA A 141 -11.55 4.04 12.81
N VAL A 142 -10.27 3.63 12.87
CA VAL A 142 -9.61 3.23 14.12
C VAL A 142 -9.35 4.42 15.04
N GLU A 143 -8.87 5.55 14.50
CA GLU A 143 -8.64 6.78 15.25
C GLU A 143 -9.95 7.29 15.87
N ASP A 144 -11.03 7.31 15.09
CA ASP A 144 -12.36 7.73 15.51
C ASP A 144 -12.93 6.83 16.60
N ALA A 145 -12.90 5.51 16.40
CA ALA A 145 -13.39 4.55 17.38
C ALA A 145 -12.57 4.56 18.68
N ALA A 146 -11.30 4.98 18.62
CA ALA A 146 -10.45 5.10 19.79
C ALA A 146 -10.60 6.44 20.54
N GLY A 147 -11.31 7.43 19.97
CA GLY A 147 -11.60 8.71 20.61
C GLY A 147 -10.86 9.93 20.03
N LYS A 148 -10.39 9.86 18.78
CA LYS A 148 -9.81 11.00 18.02
C LYS A 148 -8.55 11.62 18.65
N GLY A 149 -7.75 10.82 19.33
CA GLY A 149 -6.50 11.26 19.98
C GLY A 149 -5.25 11.23 19.09
N GLY A 150 -5.38 10.92 17.81
CA GLY A 150 -4.27 10.67 16.89
C GLY A 150 -3.70 9.26 16.96
N LEU A 151 -2.92 8.92 15.94
CA LEU A 151 -2.20 7.66 15.80
C LEU A 151 -0.69 7.90 15.88
N THR A 152 0.00 7.08 16.67
CA THR A 152 1.45 7.02 16.68
C THR A 152 1.93 6.00 15.66
N VAL A 153 2.58 6.46 14.59
CA VAL A 153 3.08 5.62 13.49
C VAL A 153 4.49 5.13 13.81
N LEU A 154 4.65 3.81 13.87
CA LEU A 154 5.95 3.16 14.05
C LEU A 154 6.59 2.82 12.70
N SER A 155 5.78 2.35 11.75
CA SER A 155 6.25 1.96 10.42
C SER A 155 5.16 2.21 9.37
N GLY A 156 5.55 2.73 8.21
CA GLY A 156 4.65 2.94 7.07
C GLY A 156 5.19 2.17 5.86
N TYR A 157 5.38 2.84 4.73
CA TYR A 157 6.05 2.27 3.57
C TYR A 157 7.48 1.79 3.92
N ARG A 158 7.89 0.68 3.30
CA ARG A 158 9.25 0.13 3.41
C ARG A 158 9.79 -0.14 2.01
N THR A 159 10.99 0.35 1.72
CA THR A 159 11.70 -0.13 0.53
C THR A 159 12.01 -1.63 0.68
N PRO A 160 12.11 -2.37 -0.43
CA PRO A 160 12.55 -3.77 -0.42
C PRO A 160 13.81 -4.01 0.41
N ARG A 161 14.83 -3.16 0.21
CA ARG A 161 16.10 -3.22 0.93
C ARG A 161 15.92 -3.06 2.43
N TYR A 162 15.11 -2.09 2.87
CA TYR A 162 14.84 -1.91 4.29
C TYR A 162 14.05 -3.08 4.88
N ASN A 163 13.02 -3.57 4.18
CA ASN A 163 12.20 -4.70 4.65
C ASN A 163 13.04 -5.96 4.93
N LYS A 164 14.02 -6.26 4.06
CA LYS A 164 14.95 -7.39 4.25
C LYS A 164 15.81 -7.30 5.51
N THR A 165 16.09 -6.09 6.01
CA THR A 165 16.90 -5.89 7.23
C THR A 165 16.11 -6.10 8.53
N LEU A 166 14.77 -6.18 8.46
CA LEU A 166 13.91 -6.26 9.63
C LEU A 166 13.68 -7.72 10.05
N PRO A 167 14.06 -8.10 11.29
CA PRO A 167 13.79 -9.43 11.80
C PRO A 167 12.30 -9.75 11.81
N GLY A 168 11.92 -10.88 11.22
CA GLY A 168 10.52 -11.36 11.19
C GLY A 168 9.61 -10.63 10.21
N ALA A 169 10.12 -9.70 9.40
CA ALA A 169 9.35 -9.11 8.31
C ALA A 169 9.06 -10.17 7.23
N ALA A 170 7.82 -10.17 6.72
CA ALA A 170 7.45 -11.04 5.61
C ALA A 170 8.20 -10.62 4.33
N ARG A 171 8.66 -11.59 3.55
CA ARG A 171 9.31 -11.37 2.24
C ARG A 171 8.43 -10.52 1.31
N TRP A 172 7.14 -10.83 1.29
CA TRP A 172 6.11 -10.19 0.47
C TRP A 172 5.21 -9.25 1.30
N SER A 173 5.84 -8.33 2.03
CA SER A 173 5.11 -7.46 2.95
C SER A 173 4.28 -6.40 2.22
N LEU A 174 3.05 -6.17 2.68
CA LEU A 174 2.19 -5.07 2.19
C LEU A 174 2.73 -3.68 2.53
N HIS A 175 3.68 -3.56 3.46
CA HIS A 175 4.42 -2.32 3.69
C HIS A 175 5.20 -1.88 2.45
N MET A 176 5.67 -2.82 1.61
CA MET A 176 6.38 -2.51 0.37
C MET A 176 5.49 -2.00 -0.76
N LEU A 177 4.17 -2.06 -0.58
CA LEU A 177 3.19 -1.55 -1.53
C LEU A 177 2.54 -0.23 -1.08
N GLY A 178 2.89 0.27 0.13
CA GLY A 178 2.18 1.41 0.73
C GLY A 178 0.80 1.03 1.29
N TRP A 179 0.58 -0.25 1.56
CA TRP A 179 -0.74 -0.81 1.92
C TRP A 179 -0.81 -1.25 3.38
N ALA A 180 0.22 -0.98 4.17
CA ALA A 180 0.25 -1.34 5.58
C ALA A 180 0.93 -0.28 6.45
N VAL A 181 0.53 -0.25 7.72
CA VAL A 181 1.06 0.63 8.75
C VAL A 181 1.13 -0.12 10.09
N ASP A 182 2.17 0.14 10.86
CA ASP A 182 2.28 -0.31 12.25
C ASP A 182 2.04 0.90 13.17
N ILE A 183 1.06 0.79 14.06
CA ILE A 183 0.59 1.91 14.89
C ILE A 183 0.50 1.58 16.38
N ARG A 184 0.46 2.65 17.17
CA ARG A 184 -0.07 2.70 18.54
C ARG A 184 -1.12 3.80 18.62
N VAL A 185 -2.06 3.66 19.55
CA VAL A 185 -3.03 4.72 19.86
C VAL A 185 -2.78 5.21 21.28
N PRO A 186 -2.52 6.52 21.49
CA PRO A 186 -2.32 7.07 22.82
C PRO A 186 -3.50 6.74 23.75
N GLY A 187 -3.20 6.30 24.97
CA GLY A 187 -4.23 5.97 25.96
C GLY A 187 -4.97 4.64 25.74
N ARG A 188 -4.59 3.84 24.73
CA ARG A 188 -5.17 2.51 24.49
C ARG A 188 -4.09 1.42 24.50
N THR A 189 -4.45 0.25 25.00
CA THR A 189 -3.62 -0.95 24.88
C THR A 189 -3.65 -1.48 23.45
N PRO A 190 -2.60 -2.18 22.99
CA PRO A 190 -2.60 -2.76 21.64
C PRO A 190 -3.70 -3.82 21.45
N ALA A 191 -4.16 -4.47 22.52
CA ALA A 191 -5.29 -5.41 22.46
C ALA A 191 -6.60 -4.69 22.11
N GLU A 192 -6.91 -3.57 22.78
CA GLU A 192 -8.09 -2.75 22.48
C GLU A 192 -8.03 -2.23 21.03
N VAL A 193 -6.87 -1.75 20.58
CA VAL A 193 -6.70 -1.26 19.21
C VAL A 193 -6.93 -2.38 18.18
N ALA A 194 -6.40 -3.57 18.42
CA ALA A 194 -6.60 -4.72 17.54
C ALA A 194 -8.06 -5.18 17.50
N GLU A 195 -8.77 -5.08 18.63
CA GLU A 195 -10.20 -5.36 18.70
C GLU A 195 -11.01 -4.35 17.87
N LEU A 196 -10.77 -3.04 18.08
CA LEU A 196 -11.42 -1.95 17.34
C LEU A 196 -11.21 -2.09 15.83
N ALA A 197 -9.95 -2.20 15.39
CA ALA A 197 -9.60 -2.38 13.99
C ALA A 197 -10.22 -3.65 13.41
N GLY A 198 -10.26 -4.70 14.21
CA GLY A 198 -10.85 -5.95 13.82
C GLY A 198 -12.34 -5.87 13.49
N ARG A 199 -13.12 -5.11 14.27
CA ARG A 199 -14.57 -4.98 14.08
C ARG A 199 -14.91 -4.37 12.72
N LEU A 200 -13.98 -3.62 12.11
CA LEU A 200 -14.15 -3.06 10.77
C LEU A 200 -14.19 -4.12 9.66
N ASN A 201 -13.61 -5.30 9.88
CA ASN A 201 -13.53 -6.41 8.92
C ASN A 201 -13.12 -5.98 7.49
N SER A 202 -12.28 -4.95 7.38
CA SER A 202 -11.98 -4.28 6.11
C SER A 202 -10.51 -4.39 5.69
N GLY A 203 -9.70 -5.13 6.43
CA GLY A 203 -8.27 -5.26 6.17
C GLY A 203 -7.61 -6.28 7.10
N GLY A 204 -6.32 -6.49 6.93
CA GLY A 204 -5.54 -7.32 7.84
C GLY A 204 -5.25 -6.61 9.16
N VAL A 205 -5.37 -7.33 10.27
CA VAL A 205 -5.05 -6.85 11.61
C VAL A 205 -4.06 -7.82 12.29
N GLY A 206 -2.86 -7.34 12.56
CA GLY A 206 -1.83 -8.06 13.30
C GLY A 206 -1.65 -7.51 14.69
N TYR A 207 -1.78 -8.35 15.72
CA TYR A 207 -1.57 -7.97 17.12
C TYR A 207 -0.16 -8.39 17.57
N TYR A 208 0.65 -7.43 18.03
CA TYR A 208 2.03 -7.64 18.46
C TYR A 208 2.20 -7.24 19.93
N PRO A 209 1.80 -8.10 20.90
CA PRO A 209 1.84 -7.76 22.33
C PRO A 209 3.25 -7.44 22.82
N ALA A 210 4.24 -8.26 22.45
CA ALA A 210 5.62 -8.12 22.92
C ALA A 210 6.29 -6.82 22.43
N ALA A 211 5.95 -6.36 21.22
CA ALA A 211 6.45 -5.11 20.65
C ALA A 211 5.50 -3.91 20.90
N ALA A 212 4.38 -4.18 21.57
CA ALA A 212 3.33 -3.23 21.91
C ALA A 212 2.82 -2.41 20.72
N PHE A 213 2.44 -3.04 19.61
CA PHE A 213 1.84 -2.34 18.46
C PHE A 213 0.78 -3.19 17.75
N VAL A 214 0.01 -2.53 16.88
CA VAL A 214 -0.94 -3.17 15.97
C VAL A 214 -0.53 -2.88 14.53
N HIS A 215 -0.51 -3.92 13.72
CA HIS A 215 -0.36 -3.84 12.27
C HIS A 215 -1.74 -3.73 11.62
N LEU A 216 -1.89 -2.79 10.71
CA LEU A 216 -3.07 -2.63 9.88
C LEU A 216 -2.65 -2.69 8.41
N ASP A 217 -3.42 -3.39 7.58
CA ASP A 217 -3.22 -3.40 6.13
C ASP A 217 -4.53 -3.35 5.35
N SER A 218 -4.47 -2.87 4.11
CA SER A 218 -5.63 -2.76 3.22
C SER A 218 -5.93 -4.03 2.41
N GLY A 219 -5.26 -5.14 2.71
CA GLY A 219 -5.46 -6.44 2.06
C GLY A 219 -6.79 -7.11 2.39
N ARG A 220 -6.85 -8.43 2.20
CA ARG A 220 -8.02 -9.23 2.56
C ARG A 220 -8.19 -9.25 4.09
N PRO A 221 -9.44 -9.24 4.60
CA PRO A 221 -9.69 -9.37 6.03
C PRO A 221 -9.05 -10.62 6.60
N ARG A 222 -8.17 -10.44 7.58
CA ARG A 222 -7.43 -11.52 8.25
C ARG A 222 -6.92 -11.02 9.60
N ARG A 223 -6.77 -11.93 10.56
CA ARG A 223 -6.31 -11.60 11.90
C ARG A 223 -5.21 -12.55 12.32
N TRP A 224 -4.18 -12.02 12.95
CA TRP A 224 -3.10 -12.84 13.49
C TRP A 224 -2.51 -12.18 14.74
N GLU A 225 -1.93 -13.01 15.60
CA GLU A 225 -1.20 -12.57 16.78
C GLU A 225 0.23 -13.09 16.69
N ALA A 226 1.19 -12.21 16.93
CA ALA A 226 2.59 -12.58 17.05
C ALA A 226 2.80 -13.34 18.36
N LYS A 227 3.08 -14.64 18.27
CA LYS A 227 3.41 -15.46 19.43
C LYS A 227 4.74 -14.97 20.04
N PRO A 228 4.83 -14.83 21.36
CA PRO A 228 6.12 -14.58 22.00
C PRO A 228 7.09 -15.73 21.70
N PRO A 229 8.40 -15.46 21.61
CA PRO A 229 9.39 -16.52 21.44
C PRO A 229 9.23 -17.54 22.57
N ARG A 230 9.18 -18.82 22.22
CA ARG A 230 9.14 -19.90 23.22
C ARG A 230 10.36 -19.79 24.12
N ARG A 231 10.18 -19.59 25.44
CA ARG A 231 11.29 -19.68 26.40
C ARG A 231 11.88 -21.09 26.27
N LYS A 232 13.18 -21.20 25.98
CA LYS A 232 13.87 -22.49 26.09
C LYS A 232 13.79 -22.93 27.56
N PRO A 233 13.42 -24.20 27.86
CA PRO A 233 13.48 -24.68 29.24
C PRO A 233 14.91 -24.52 29.74
N SER A 234 15.05 -23.97 30.95
CA SER A 234 16.36 -23.87 31.61
C SER A 234 16.91 -25.27 31.78
N SER A 235 18.14 -25.51 31.30
CA SER A 235 18.86 -26.75 31.60
C SER A 235 18.89 -26.94 33.13
N PRO A 236 18.60 -28.15 33.65
CA PRO A 236 18.71 -28.40 35.07
C PRO A 236 20.15 -28.08 35.51
N LYS A 237 20.28 -27.29 36.58
CA LYS A 237 21.58 -27.12 37.25
C LYS A 237 22.02 -28.51 37.72
N LYS A 238 23.18 -28.97 37.23
CA LYS A 238 23.83 -30.18 37.72
C LYS A 238 24.36 -29.96 39.13
#